data_AF-A0A922JSD8-F1
#
_entry.id   AF-A0A922JSD8-F1
#
_cell.length_a   1.000
_cell.length_b   1.000
_cell.length_c   1.000
_cell.angle_alpha   90.00
_cell.angle_beta   90.00
_cell.angle_gamma   90.00
#
_symmetry.space_group_name_H-M   'P 1'
#
loop_
_entity.id
_entity.type
_entity.pdbx_description
1 polymer ?
#
loop_
_entity_poly.entity_id
_entity_poly.type
_entity_poly.pdbx_seq_one_letter_code
_entity_poly.pdbx_strand_id
1 'polypeptide(L)'
;MEQYTKTLLSKGLLQSEDLYRYILETSVYPREPEPLKELRHVTAGHPRAKLATSPDSGQLMAMLLKLVNAKKTIEVGVYTGYSLLLTALTIPEDGKIIAIDVNRETFEIGLPIIKKAGVADKIDFIESEALPALDQLLQNTENEGSFDFAFVDADKGNY
;
A
#
# COMPACT_ATOMS: atom_id res chain seq x y z
N MET A 1 13.53 -10.70 -21.23
CA MET A 1 13.81 -9.98 -19.97
C MET A 1 13.88 -8.46 -20.17
N GLU A 2 14.46 -7.97 -21.26
CA GLU A 2 14.69 -6.54 -21.51
C GLU A 2 13.48 -5.76 -22.09
N GLN A 3 12.49 -6.48 -22.65
CA GLN A 3 11.36 -5.87 -23.36
C GLN A 3 10.16 -5.53 -22.45
N TYR A 4 10.09 -6.10 -21.25
CA TYR A 4 8.98 -5.87 -20.30
C TYR A 4 9.17 -4.63 -19.41
N THR A 5 10.40 -4.13 -19.29
CA THR A 5 10.72 -2.96 -18.45
C THR A 5 10.34 -1.63 -19.10
N LYS A 6 10.01 -1.62 -20.40
CA LYS A 6 9.88 -0.39 -21.19
C LYS A 6 8.52 0.32 -21.09
N THR A 7 7.51 -0.28 -20.46
CA THR A 7 6.10 0.16 -20.67
C THR A 7 5.43 0.85 -19.48
N LEU A 8 6.12 1.14 -18.37
CA LEU A 8 5.46 1.72 -17.18
C LEU A 8 6.17 2.89 -16.51
N LEU A 9 7.32 3.36 -17.00
CA LEU A 9 7.99 4.51 -16.41
C LEU A 9 7.35 5.81 -16.91
N SER A 10 6.41 6.35 -16.15
CA SER A 10 5.94 7.73 -16.32
C SER A 10 6.90 8.66 -15.59
N LYS A 11 7.18 9.86 -16.12
CA LYS A 11 7.97 10.89 -15.42
C LYS A 11 7.33 11.37 -14.11
N GLY A 12 6.10 10.93 -13.82
CA GLY A 12 5.32 11.38 -12.67
C GLY A 12 5.18 12.90 -12.68
N LEU A 13 5.42 13.52 -11.52
CA LEU A 13 5.41 14.97 -11.35
C LEU A 13 6.74 15.65 -11.71
N LEU A 14 7.76 14.87 -12.09
CA LEU A 14 9.10 15.39 -12.35
C LEU A 14 9.27 15.91 -13.79
N GLN A 15 10.38 16.61 -14.00
CA GLN A 15 10.70 17.26 -15.26
C GLN A 15 11.12 16.26 -16.37
N SER A 16 11.65 15.09 -16.02
CA SER A 16 12.06 14.06 -17.00
C SER A 16 11.93 12.64 -16.45
N GLU A 17 11.79 11.67 -17.35
CA GLU A 17 11.81 10.24 -17.01
C GLU A 17 13.17 9.81 -16.47
N ASP A 18 14.27 10.36 -17.00
CA ASP A 18 15.63 10.06 -16.54
C ASP A 18 15.85 10.46 -15.09
N LEU A 19 15.30 11.62 -14.67
CA LEU A 19 15.38 12.05 -13.27
C LEU A 19 14.58 11.11 -12.36
N TYR A 20 13.38 10.72 -12.77
CA TYR A 20 12.57 9.78 -12.01
C TYR A 20 13.25 8.41 -11.89
N ARG A 21 13.81 7.91 -13.01
CA ARG A 21 14.59 6.67 -13.04
C ARG A 21 15.81 6.75 -12.13
N TYR A 22 16.55 7.86 -12.17
CA TYR A 22 17.71 8.07 -11.30
C TYR A 22 17.33 7.94 -9.82
N ILE A 23 16.23 8.55 -9.39
CA ILE A 23 15.74 8.43 -8.00
C ILE A 23 15.42 6.96 -7.68
N LEU A 24 14.68 6.29 -8.56
CA LEU A 24 14.25 4.92 -8.34
C LEU A 24 15.45 3.96 -8.25
N GLU A 25 16.37 4.01 -9.21
CA GLU A 25 17.52 3.11 -9.29
C GLU A 25 18.58 3.38 -8.22
N THR A 26 18.75 4.63 -7.81
CA THR A 26 19.80 5.01 -6.84
C THR A 26 19.33 4.90 -5.40
N SER A 27 18.08 5.27 -5.11
CA SER A 27 17.62 5.49 -3.73
C SER A 27 16.47 4.58 -3.31
N VAL A 28 15.66 4.08 -4.26
CA VAL A 28 14.42 3.34 -3.96
C VAL A 28 14.61 1.84 -4.11
N TYR A 29 14.83 1.35 -5.32
CA TYR A 29 14.93 -0.08 -5.63
C TYR A 29 16.02 -0.82 -4.83
N PRO A 30 17.21 -0.26 -4.58
CA PRO A 30 18.21 -0.93 -3.75
C PRO A 30 17.76 -1.17 -2.29
N ARG A 31 16.70 -0.50 -1.84
CA ARG A 31 16.16 -0.58 -0.48
C ARG A 31 14.74 -1.15 -0.43
N GLU A 32 14.15 -1.49 -1.58
CA GLU A 32 12.81 -2.06 -1.65
C GLU A 32 12.84 -3.50 -1.12
N PRO A 33 12.03 -3.83 -0.09
CA PRO A 33 11.91 -5.20 0.37
C PRO A 33 11.50 -6.15 -0.75
N GLU A 34 12.11 -7.34 -0.80
CA GLU A 34 11.83 -8.33 -1.85
C GLU A 34 10.33 -8.70 -1.97
N PRO A 35 9.52 -8.81 -0.89
CA PRO A 35 8.08 -9.04 -1.03
C PRO A 35 7.34 -7.90 -1.78
N LEU A 36 7.76 -6.64 -1.59
CA LEU A 36 7.16 -5.51 -2.30
C LEU A 36 7.52 -5.52 -3.78
N LYS A 37 8.78 -5.86 -4.09
CA LYS A 37 9.23 -6.04 -5.47
C LYS A 37 8.46 -7.18 -6.15
N GLU A 38 8.31 -8.34 -5.49
CA GLU A 38 7.51 -9.47 -5.96
C GLU A 38 6.06 -9.03 -6.26
N LEU A 39 5.43 -8.34 -5.32
CA LEU A 39 4.06 -7.84 -5.48
C LEU A 39 3.95 -6.86 -6.64
N ARG A 40 4.89 -5.91 -6.76
CA ARG A 40 4.93 -4.96 -7.86
C ARG A 40 5.04 -5.65 -9.23
N HIS A 41 5.81 -6.72 -9.33
CA HIS A 41 5.90 -7.51 -10.56
C HIS A 41 4.59 -8.23 -10.89
N VAL A 42 3.90 -8.79 -9.88
CA VAL A 42 2.57 -9.42 -10.08
C VAL A 42 1.54 -8.38 -10.51
N THR A 43 1.47 -7.24 -9.81
CA THR A 43 0.53 -6.16 -10.12
C THR A 43 0.76 -5.56 -11.50
N ALA A 44 2.01 -5.50 -11.98
CA ALA A 44 2.33 -5.02 -13.33
C ALA A 44 1.65 -5.84 -14.45
N GLY A 45 1.25 -7.08 -14.19
CA GLY A 45 0.48 -7.92 -15.12
C GLY A 45 -1.02 -7.61 -15.14
N HIS A 46 -1.54 -6.81 -14.20
CA HIS A 46 -2.96 -6.51 -14.10
C HIS A 46 -3.36 -5.36 -15.06
N PRO A 47 -4.54 -5.39 -15.71
CA PRO A 47 -4.98 -4.32 -16.63
C PRO A 47 -5.02 -2.91 -16.00
N ARG A 48 -5.20 -2.86 -14.68
CA ARG A 48 -5.23 -1.63 -13.86
C ARG A 48 -3.96 -1.39 -13.04
N ALA A 49 -2.81 -1.92 -13.47
CA ALA A 49 -1.52 -1.79 -12.76
C ALA A 49 -1.17 -0.35 -12.33
N LYS A 50 -1.61 0.66 -13.07
CA LYS A 50 -1.37 2.09 -12.78
C LYS A 50 -2.02 2.59 -11.48
N LEU A 51 -2.95 1.82 -10.90
CA LEU A 51 -3.55 2.13 -9.60
C LEU A 51 -2.63 1.76 -8.43
N ALA A 52 -1.57 0.97 -8.66
CA ALA A 52 -0.64 0.63 -7.61
C ALA A 52 0.15 1.84 -7.13
N THR A 53 0.34 1.96 -5.82
CA THR A 53 1.24 2.94 -5.22
C THR A 53 2.65 2.80 -5.79
N SER A 54 3.27 3.92 -6.13
CA SER A 54 4.64 3.92 -6.66
C SER A 54 5.66 3.61 -5.56
N PRO A 55 6.78 2.93 -5.87
CA PRO A 55 7.80 2.56 -4.88
C PRO A 55 8.41 3.74 -4.12
N ASP A 56 8.59 4.88 -4.78
CA ASP A 56 9.09 6.11 -4.18
C ASP A 56 8.10 6.71 -3.16
N SER A 57 6.80 6.74 -3.51
CA SER A 57 5.75 7.15 -2.57
C SER A 57 5.66 6.18 -1.39
N GLY A 58 5.80 4.88 -1.66
CA GLY A 58 5.88 3.85 -0.63
C GLY A 58 7.06 4.08 0.32
N GLN A 59 8.26 4.35 -0.21
CA GLN A 59 9.44 4.62 0.60
C GLN A 59 9.25 5.83 1.54
N LEU A 60 8.60 6.90 1.06
CA LEU A 60 8.22 8.03 1.89
C LEU A 60 7.24 7.60 2.99
N MET A 61 6.21 6.84 2.65
CA MET A 61 5.21 6.35 3.61
C MET A 61 5.86 5.48 4.70
N ALA A 62 6.78 4.60 4.34
CA ALA A 62 7.53 3.78 5.31
C ALA A 62 8.37 4.64 6.26
N MET A 63 8.97 5.73 5.77
CA MET A 63 9.68 6.68 6.60
C MET A 63 8.73 7.38 7.60
N LEU A 64 7.57 7.86 7.12
CA LEU A 64 6.58 8.53 7.96
C LEU A 64 6.05 7.60 9.07
N LEU A 65 5.65 6.37 8.73
CA LEU A 65 5.20 5.35 9.68
C LEU A 65 6.20 5.12 10.81
N LYS A 66 7.51 5.06 10.48
CA LYS A 66 8.58 4.90 11.48
C LYS A 66 8.77 6.14 12.34
N LEU A 67 8.71 7.33 11.75
CA LEU A 67 8.89 8.59 12.47
C LEU A 67 7.78 8.82 13.51
N VAL A 68 6.55 8.41 13.20
CA VAL A 68 5.42 8.52 14.14
C VAL A 68 5.26 7.30 15.04
N ASN A 69 6.11 6.27 14.89
CA ASN A 69 6.01 4.99 15.60
C ASN A 69 4.61 4.36 15.51
N ALA A 70 4.02 4.36 14.30
CA ALA A 70 2.66 3.88 14.07
C ALA A 70 2.50 2.40 14.41
N LYS A 71 1.40 2.06 15.09
CA LYS A 71 1.07 0.70 15.50
C LYS A 71 -0.34 0.28 15.07
N LYS A 72 -1.35 1.14 15.22
CA LYS A 72 -2.71 0.90 14.73
C LYS A 72 -2.98 1.83 13.54
N THR A 73 -3.13 1.27 12.34
CA THR A 73 -3.31 2.05 11.12
C THR A 73 -4.61 1.67 10.40
N ILE A 74 -5.05 2.54 9.50
CA ILE A 74 -6.18 2.28 8.61
C ILE A 74 -5.80 2.61 7.16
N GLU A 75 -6.21 1.76 6.23
CA GLU A 75 -6.02 1.93 4.79
C GLU A 75 -7.38 1.86 4.09
N VAL A 76 -7.72 2.92 3.35
CA VAL A 76 -8.96 3.02 2.56
C VAL A 76 -8.57 3.04 1.09
N GLY A 77 -8.87 1.95 0.39
CA GLY A 77 -8.34 1.65 -0.95
C GLY A 77 -7.06 0.82 -0.83
N VAL A 78 -7.17 -0.48 -1.11
CA VAL A 78 -6.12 -1.49 -0.96
C VAL A 78 -5.61 -1.96 -2.32
N TYR A 79 -6.52 -2.11 -3.29
CA TYR A 79 -6.23 -2.68 -4.59
C TYR A 79 -5.48 -4.03 -4.46
N THR A 80 -4.29 -4.18 -5.05
CA THR A 80 -3.46 -5.39 -4.93
C THR A 80 -2.60 -5.42 -3.66
N GLY A 81 -2.57 -4.33 -2.88
CA GLY A 81 -1.97 -4.29 -1.54
C GLY A 81 -0.51 -3.84 -1.46
N TYR A 82 0.03 -3.05 -2.41
CA TYR A 82 1.42 -2.57 -2.31
C TYR A 82 1.62 -1.65 -1.09
N SER A 83 0.77 -0.64 -0.92
CA SER A 83 0.71 0.23 0.27
C SER A 83 0.49 -0.59 1.54
N LEU A 84 -0.49 -1.50 1.51
CA LEU A 84 -0.84 -2.36 2.64
C LEU A 84 0.32 -3.25 3.10
N LEU A 85 0.98 -3.95 2.17
CA LEU A 85 2.16 -4.78 2.46
C LEU A 85 3.30 -3.93 3.00
N LEU A 86 3.53 -2.74 2.44
CA LEU A 86 4.57 -1.82 2.90
C LEU A 86 4.32 -1.37 4.34
N THR A 87 3.08 -1.02 4.66
CA THR A 87 2.65 -0.67 6.02
C THR A 87 2.87 -1.84 6.97
N ALA A 88 2.43 -3.05 6.60
CA ALA A 88 2.55 -4.26 7.41
C ALA A 88 4.01 -4.67 7.70
N LEU A 89 4.91 -4.48 6.74
CA LEU A 89 6.35 -4.68 6.90
C LEU A 89 7.02 -3.60 7.77
N THR A 90 6.40 -2.42 7.89
CA THR A 90 7.00 -1.26 8.55
C THR A 90 6.61 -1.16 10.02
N ILE A 91 5.34 -1.41 10.36
CA ILE A 91 4.85 -1.31 11.73
C ILE A 91 5.35 -2.48 12.59
N PRO A 92 5.36 -2.36 13.94
CA PRO A 92 5.77 -3.42 14.86
C PRO A 92 5.05 -4.76 14.64
N GLU A 93 5.59 -5.85 15.19
CA GLU A 93 5.01 -7.21 15.08
C GLU A 93 3.57 -7.28 15.61
N ASP A 94 3.29 -6.56 16.69
CA ASP A 94 1.98 -6.44 17.33
C ASP A 94 1.12 -5.30 16.75
N GLY A 95 1.55 -4.70 15.64
CA GLY A 95 0.80 -3.70 14.90
C GLY A 95 -0.43 -4.29 14.21
N LYS A 96 -1.44 -3.43 13.98
CA LYS A 96 -2.71 -3.80 13.36
C LYS A 96 -3.09 -2.79 12.30
N ILE A 97 -3.64 -3.30 11.20
CA ILE A 97 -4.08 -2.53 10.05
C ILE A 97 -5.53 -2.91 9.77
N ILE A 98 -6.42 -1.93 9.77
CA ILE A 98 -7.73 -2.10 9.16
C ILE A 98 -7.60 -1.71 7.69
N ALA A 99 -7.92 -2.61 6.78
CA ALA A 99 -7.81 -2.42 5.35
C ALA A 99 -9.20 -2.52 4.71
N ILE A 100 -9.65 -1.46 4.04
CA ILE A 100 -11.01 -1.36 3.49
C ILE A 100 -10.92 -1.23 1.98
N ASP A 101 -11.55 -2.13 1.26
CA ASP A 101 -11.69 -2.06 -0.20
C ASP A 101 -12.98 -2.77 -0.63
N VAL A 102 -13.57 -2.31 -1.74
CA VAL A 102 -14.78 -2.90 -2.31
C VAL A 102 -14.51 -4.18 -3.09
N ASN A 103 -13.25 -4.48 -3.43
CA ASN A 103 -12.89 -5.55 -4.35
C ASN A 103 -11.92 -6.56 -3.70
N ARG A 104 -12.48 -7.59 -3.06
CA ARG A 104 -11.68 -8.68 -2.46
C ARG A 104 -10.88 -9.47 -3.50
N GLU A 105 -11.44 -9.73 -4.68
CA GLU A 105 -10.76 -10.49 -5.73
C GLU A 105 -9.41 -9.87 -6.13
N THR A 106 -9.35 -8.53 -6.14
CA THR A 106 -8.12 -7.80 -6.47
C THR A 106 -7.10 -7.86 -5.34
N PHE A 107 -7.56 -7.78 -4.08
CA PHE A 107 -6.70 -7.97 -2.91
C PHE A 107 -6.10 -9.39 -2.87
N GLU A 108 -6.88 -10.40 -3.28
CA GLU A 108 -6.43 -11.79 -3.32
C GLU A 108 -5.25 -12.04 -4.28
N ILE A 109 -4.99 -11.13 -5.22
CA ILE A 109 -3.78 -11.17 -6.07
C ILE A 109 -2.50 -11.01 -5.22
N GLY A 110 -2.51 -10.10 -4.25
CA GLY A 110 -1.34 -9.81 -3.41
C GLY A 110 -1.27 -10.64 -2.13
N LEU A 111 -2.40 -11.18 -1.67
CA LEU A 111 -2.51 -11.93 -0.43
C LEU A 111 -1.51 -13.10 -0.28
N PRO A 112 -1.19 -13.91 -1.31
CA PRO A 112 -0.17 -14.95 -1.20
C PRO A 112 1.21 -14.41 -0.82
N ILE A 113 1.58 -13.23 -1.33
CA ILE A 113 2.87 -12.58 -1.07
C ILE A 113 2.87 -11.99 0.36
N ILE A 114 1.76 -11.40 0.77
CA ILE A 114 1.57 -10.91 2.15
C ILE A 114 1.71 -12.06 3.16
N LYS A 115 1.09 -13.22 2.87
CA LYS A 115 1.22 -14.43 3.71
C LYS A 115 2.65 -14.95 3.73
N LYS A 116 3.31 -15.04 2.58
CA LYS A 116 4.72 -15.45 2.44
C LYS A 116 5.66 -14.51 3.20
N ALA A 117 5.35 -13.21 3.27
CA ALA A 117 6.10 -12.22 4.03
C ALA A 117 5.90 -12.32 5.56
N GLY A 118 4.96 -13.16 6.03
CA GLY A 118 4.74 -13.39 7.47
C GLY A 118 4.04 -12.24 8.19
N VAL A 119 3.34 -11.35 7.47
CA VAL A 119 2.70 -10.15 8.06
C VAL A 119 1.18 -10.14 7.92
N ALA A 120 0.58 -11.23 7.41
CA ALA A 120 -0.86 -11.33 7.20
C ALA A 120 -1.67 -11.16 8.50
N ASP A 121 -1.15 -11.60 9.64
CA ASP A 121 -1.83 -11.52 10.94
C ASP A 121 -1.98 -10.09 11.49
N LYS A 122 -1.32 -9.11 10.84
CA LYS A 122 -1.49 -7.69 11.14
C LYS A 122 -2.70 -7.07 10.44
N ILE A 123 -3.25 -7.74 9.42
CA ILE A 123 -4.22 -7.15 8.50
C ILE A 123 -5.61 -7.69 8.78
N ASP A 124 -6.55 -6.79 9.07
CA ASP A 124 -7.98 -7.04 9.09
C ASP A 124 -8.60 -6.41 7.84
N PHE A 125 -8.95 -7.25 6.86
CA PHE A 125 -9.49 -6.79 5.57
C PHE A 125 -11.02 -6.82 5.59
N ILE A 126 -11.63 -5.67 5.35
CA ILE A 126 -13.07 -5.44 5.29
C ILE A 126 -13.46 -5.22 3.83
N GLU A 127 -14.21 -6.17 3.26
CA GLU A 127 -14.81 -6.00 1.94
C GLU A 127 -16.07 -5.14 2.05
N SER A 128 -15.94 -3.84 1.77
CA SER A 128 -17.04 -2.88 1.92
C SER A 128 -16.75 -1.56 1.20
N GLU A 129 -17.79 -0.76 0.99
CA GLU A 129 -17.61 0.67 0.76
C GLU A 129 -17.00 1.34 2.01
N ALA A 130 -16.18 2.36 1.80
CA ALA A 130 -15.41 2.97 2.89
C ALA A 130 -16.31 3.64 3.94
N LEU A 131 -17.27 4.47 3.52
CA LEU A 131 -18.12 5.24 4.44
C LEU A 131 -18.92 4.35 5.40
N PRO A 132 -19.67 3.31 4.94
CA PRO A 132 -20.36 2.40 5.86
C PRO A 132 -19.42 1.66 6.82
N ALA A 133 -18.25 1.24 6.36
CA ALA A 133 -17.27 0.59 7.21
C ALA A 133 -16.71 1.54 8.29
N LEU A 134 -16.43 2.80 7.92
CA LEU A 134 -16.00 3.84 8.86
C LEU A 134 -17.10 4.17 9.88
N ASP A 135 -18.36 4.32 9.44
CA ASP A 135 -19.50 4.53 10.33
C ASP A 135 -19.64 3.38 11.33
N GLN A 136 -19.45 2.13 10.89
CA GLN A 136 -19.48 0.97 11.76
C GLN A 136 -18.32 0.95 12.77
N LEU A 137 -17.13 1.39 12.37
CA LEU A 137 -15.98 1.52 13.27
C LEU A 137 -16.22 2.60 14.33
N LEU A 138 -16.88 3.71 13.96
CA LEU A 138 -17.23 4.81 14.87
C LEU A 138 -18.27 4.41 15.93
N GLN A 139 -19.06 3.36 15.71
CA GLN A 139 -20.00 2.86 16.73
C GLN A 139 -19.28 2.33 17.98
N ASN A 140 -18.02 1.90 17.85
CA ASN A 140 -17.17 1.60 19.00
C ASN A 140 -16.39 2.84 19.41
N THR A 141 -16.76 3.45 20.54
CA THR A 141 -16.12 4.66 21.06
C THR A 141 -14.63 4.48 21.38
N GLU A 142 -14.15 3.23 21.59
CA GLU A 142 -12.73 2.95 21.75
C GLU A 142 -11.91 3.20 20.47
N ASN A 143 -12.56 3.33 19.31
CA ASN A 143 -11.87 3.63 18.05
C ASN A 143 -11.58 5.13 17.86
N GLU A 144 -12.27 6.03 18.57
CA GLU A 144 -12.05 7.46 18.47
C GLU A 144 -10.62 7.83 18.90
N GLY A 145 -9.87 8.53 18.03
CA GLY A 145 -8.48 8.91 18.30
C GLY A 145 -7.50 7.74 18.46
N SER A 146 -7.89 6.52 18.09
CA SER A 146 -7.10 5.31 18.34
C SER A 146 -6.13 4.93 17.20
N PHE A 147 -6.28 5.53 16.02
CA PHE A 147 -5.42 5.25 14.86
C PHE A 147 -4.25 6.22 14.81
N ASP A 148 -3.04 5.69 14.64
CA ASP A 148 -1.80 6.46 14.56
C ASP A 148 -1.55 7.01 13.14
N PHE A 149 -2.10 6.33 12.13
CA PHE A 149 -1.88 6.63 10.71
C PHE A 149 -3.05 6.18 9.84
N ALA A 150 -3.42 7.00 8.87
CA ALA A 150 -4.43 6.69 7.85
C ALA A 150 -3.85 6.91 6.46
N PHE A 151 -4.02 5.91 5.57
CA PHE A 151 -3.76 6.06 4.14
C PHE A 151 -5.09 6.01 3.39
N VAL A 152 -5.41 7.08 2.65
CA VAL A 152 -6.65 7.17 1.87
C VAL A 152 -6.28 7.28 0.40
N ASP A 153 -6.48 6.19 -0.34
CA ASP A 153 -6.28 6.09 -1.79
C ASP A 153 -7.45 5.40 -2.50
N ALA A 154 -8.66 5.83 -2.16
CA ALA A 154 -9.90 5.35 -2.79
C ALA A 154 -10.49 6.38 -3.78
N ASP A 155 -11.82 6.50 -3.78
CA ASP A 155 -12.58 7.36 -4.67
C ASP A 155 -12.52 8.83 -4.23
N LYS A 156 -12.01 9.69 -5.12
CA LYS A 156 -11.67 11.08 -4.77
C LYS A 156 -12.88 11.98 -4.46
N GLY A 157 -14.10 11.53 -4.77
CA GLY A 157 -15.34 12.27 -4.52
C GLY A 157 -15.80 12.23 -3.07
N ASN A 158 -15.36 11.24 -2.29
CA ASN A 158 -15.74 11.02 -0.89
C ASN A 158 -14.62 11.38 0.10
N TYR A 159 -13.58 12.11 -0.33
CA TYR A 159 -12.51 12.61 0.54
C TYR A 159 -13.00 13.83 1.31
#